data_AF-A0A3D5KFV6-F1
#
_entry.id   AF-A0A3D5KFV6-F1
#
_cell.length_a   1.000
_cell.length_b   1.000
_cell.length_c   1.000
_cell.angle_alpha   90.00
_cell.angle_beta   90.00
_cell.angle_gamma   90.00
#
_symmetry.space_group_name_H-M   'P 1'
#
loop_
_entity.id
_entity.type
_entity.pdbx_description
1 polymer ?
#
loop_
_entity_poly.entity_id
_entity_poly.type
_entity_poly.pdbx_seq_one_letter_code
_entity_poly.pdbx_strand_id
1 'polypeptide(L)'
;MLIHILTKPKPVSSIVIHSSRQYGQPKLKKPKELKGIKQAFSVDWIDRKCRCSCYVLDNDIYIKHRDFGSIPLYGLTAEEKKMGKGRFIFNDNWGCVVLRGEAWIILKDVIADINNEVFVVKIFQKLAEQITGEFGCCEWERFFERIIWEYNKWKEIG
;
A
#
# COMPACT_ATOMS: atom_id res chain seq x y z
N MET A 1 -27.05 -13.47 -14.87
CA MET A 1 -25.86 -13.20 -14.03
C MET A 1 -24.89 -12.21 -14.69
N LEU A 2 -24.50 -12.37 -15.95
CA LEU A 2 -23.60 -11.44 -16.68
C LEU A 2 -24.13 -10.00 -16.84
N ILE A 3 -25.43 -9.82 -17.09
CA ILE A 3 -26.04 -8.48 -17.30
C ILE A 3 -25.88 -7.59 -16.05
N HIS A 4 -25.92 -8.18 -14.85
CA HIS A 4 -25.85 -7.44 -13.58
C HIS A 4 -24.44 -6.85 -13.30
N ILE A 5 -23.39 -7.42 -13.90
CA ILE A 5 -22.01 -6.91 -13.78
C ILE A 5 -21.79 -5.73 -14.74
N LEU A 6 -22.47 -5.72 -15.89
CA LEU A 6 -22.41 -4.65 -16.88
C LEU A 6 -23.20 -3.40 -16.43
N THR A 7 -24.20 -3.56 -15.57
CA THR A 7 -25.00 -2.45 -15.00
C THR A 7 -24.37 -1.80 -13.77
N LYS A 8 -23.33 -2.38 -13.18
CA LYS A 8 -22.67 -1.78 -12.02
C LYS A 8 -21.97 -0.47 -12.38
N PRO A 9 -22.02 0.54 -11.48
CA PRO A 9 -21.39 1.84 -11.72
C PRO A 9 -19.88 1.68 -11.98
N LYS A 10 -19.33 2.62 -12.75
CA LYS A 10 -17.88 2.68 -12.99
C LYS A 10 -17.19 3.25 -11.74
N PRO A 11 -16.00 2.74 -11.38
CA PRO A 11 -15.23 3.30 -10.27
C PRO A 11 -14.83 4.75 -10.54
N VAL A 12 -15.08 5.65 -9.59
CA VAL A 12 -14.60 7.04 -9.61
C VAL A 12 -13.27 7.20 -8.88
N SER A 13 -12.90 6.25 -8.02
CA SER A 13 -11.70 6.32 -7.19
C SER A 13 -10.39 6.49 -7.96
N SER A 14 -9.40 7.11 -7.32
CA SER A 14 -8.09 7.34 -7.91
C SER A 14 -6.96 7.26 -6.89
N ILE A 15 -5.73 7.07 -7.36
CA ILE A 15 -4.52 7.07 -6.55
C ILE A 15 -3.83 8.43 -6.61
N VAL A 16 -3.45 8.94 -5.44
CA VAL A 16 -2.56 10.09 -5.32
C VAL A 16 -1.37 9.71 -4.44
N ILE A 17 -0.15 9.88 -4.98
CA ILE A 17 1.08 9.77 -4.20
C ILE A 17 1.31 11.12 -3.51
N HIS A 18 0.93 11.23 -2.25
CA HIS A 18 1.05 12.48 -1.49
C HIS A 18 2.52 12.87 -1.25
N SER A 19 3.36 11.89 -0.91
CA SER A 19 4.78 12.09 -0.71
C SER A 19 5.50 10.75 -0.70
N SER A 20 6.68 10.67 -1.29
CA SER A 20 7.54 9.48 -1.24
C SER A 20 8.95 9.85 -0.80
N ARG A 21 9.68 8.86 -0.30
CA ARG A 21 11.12 8.97 -0.04
C ARG A 21 11.82 7.68 -0.41
N GLN A 22 13.10 7.80 -0.71
CA GLN A 22 14.02 6.67 -0.80
C GLN A 22 14.87 6.54 0.47
N TYR A 23 15.68 5.49 0.53
CA TYR A 23 16.68 5.32 1.58
C TYR A 23 17.68 6.48 1.58
N GLY A 24 18.13 6.90 2.77
CA GLY A 24 19.02 8.05 2.95
C GLY A 24 18.33 9.41 3.01
N GLN A 25 17.09 9.53 2.53
CA GLN A 25 16.31 10.77 2.62
C GLN A 25 15.62 10.92 3.99
N PRO A 26 15.25 12.15 4.40
CA PRO A 26 14.52 12.40 5.63
C PRO A 26 13.22 11.58 5.72
N LYS A 27 12.87 11.15 6.94
CA LYS A 27 11.63 10.39 7.17
C LYS A 27 10.41 11.21 6.79
N LEU A 28 9.42 10.55 6.18
CA LEU A 28 8.15 11.18 5.84
C LEU A 28 7.39 11.61 7.10
N LYS A 29 6.92 12.86 7.09
CA LYS A 29 5.97 13.35 8.09
C LYS A 29 4.57 12.82 7.77
N LYS A 30 3.73 12.65 8.79
CA LYS A 30 2.32 12.31 8.58
C LYS A 30 1.61 13.50 7.90
N PRO A 31 0.76 13.28 6.89
CA PRO A 31 -0.07 14.32 6.28
C PRO A 31 -0.82 15.13 7.33
N LYS A 32 -0.95 16.44 7.12
CA LYS A 32 -1.53 17.38 8.11
C LYS A 32 -3.01 17.10 8.33
N GLU A 33 -3.69 16.64 7.29
CA GLU A 33 -5.09 16.22 7.22
C GLU A 33 -5.37 15.09 8.21
N LEU A 34 -4.38 14.23 8.48
CA LEU A 34 -4.51 13.11 9.42
C LEU A 34 -4.16 13.49 10.86
N LYS A 35 -4.07 14.78 11.20
CA LYS A 35 -3.82 15.24 12.57
C LYS A 35 -5.01 14.87 13.45
N GLY A 36 -4.76 14.16 14.55
CA GLY A 36 -5.81 13.66 15.45
C GLY A 36 -6.51 12.38 14.97
N ILE A 37 -6.36 11.99 13.70
CA ILE A 37 -6.92 10.76 13.15
C ILE A 37 -6.10 9.55 13.61
N LYS A 38 -6.76 8.62 14.33
CA LYS A 38 -6.16 7.34 14.74
C LYS A 38 -6.04 6.40 13.54
N GLN A 39 -5.11 5.45 13.63
CA GLN A 39 -5.02 4.39 12.63
C GLN A 39 -6.29 3.55 12.66
N ALA A 40 -6.88 3.28 11.49
CA ALA A 40 -8.07 2.45 11.35
C ALA A 40 -7.69 0.97 11.39
N PHE A 41 -6.82 0.54 10.47
CA PHE A 41 -6.36 -0.83 10.34
C PHE A 41 -4.96 -0.91 9.71
N SER A 42 -4.46 -2.11 9.49
CA SER A 42 -3.18 -2.35 8.81
C SER A 42 -3.24 -3.54 7.89
N VAL A 43 -2.57 -3.44 6.74
CA VAL A 43 -2.51 -4.49 5.71
C VAL A 43 -1.06 -4.85 5.42
N ASP A 44 -0.80 -6.13 5.21
CA ASP A 44 0.52 -6.60 4.78
C ASP A 44 0.67 -6.49 3.26
N TRP A 45 1.67 -5.71 2.85
CA TRP A 45 2.21 -5.70 1.47
C TRP A 45 2.97 -7.00 1.19
N ILE A 46 3.96 -7.29 2.03
CA ILE A 46 4.65 -8.58 2.07
C ILE A 46 4.28 -9.24 3.40
N ASP A 47 3.71 -10.44 3.32
CA ASP A 47 3.22 -11.21 4.46
C ASP A 47 4.25 -11.21 5.60
N ARG A 48 3.84 -10.73 6.78
CA ARG A 48 4.64 -10.67 8.02
C ARG A 48 5.95 -9.85 7.95
N LYS A 49 6.26 -9.20 6.82
CA LYS A 49 7.52 -8.44 6.60
C LYS A 49 7.30 -6.95 6.35
N CYS A 50 6.19 -6.59 5.75
CA CYS A 50 5.86 -5.21 5.41
C CYS A 50 4.39 -4.90 5.71
N ARG A 51 4.14 -4.48 6.95
CA ARG A 51 2.82 -4.03 7.41
C ARG A 51 2.64 -2.54 7.19
N CYS A 52 1.63 -2.17 6.41
CA CYS A 52 1.29 -0.80 6.02
C CYS A 52 0.10 -0.31 6.86
N SER A 53 0.24 0.88 7.45
CA SER A 53 -0.82 1.50 8.26
C SER A 53 -1.83 2.23 7.37
N CYS A 54 -3.12 2.00 7.62
CA CYS A 54 -4.23 2.64 6.89
C CYS A 54 -5.01 3.57 7.83
N TYR A 55 -5.40 4.73 7.31
CA TYR A 55 -6.18 5.75 7.99
C TYR A 55 -7.36 6.11 7.10
N VAL A 56 -8.54 6.23 7.68
CA VAL A 56 -9.76 6.62 6.97
C VAL A 56 -10.05 8.08 7.30
N LEU A 57 -10.30 8.88 6.26
CA LEU A 57 -10.73 10.27 6.38
C LEU A 57 -11.78 10.53 5.30
N ASP A 58 -13.02 10.79 5.71
CA ASP A 58 -14.16 10.97 4.81
C ASP A 58 -14.31 9.81 3.81
N ASN A 59 -14.21 10.08 2.51
CA ASN A 59 -14.29 9.06 1.45
C ASN A 59 -12.92 8.48 1.04
N ASP A 60 -11.84 8.90 1.70
CA ASP A 60 -10.47 8.57 1.32
C ASP A 60 -9.84 7.57 2.28
N ILE A 61 -8.95 6.73 1.74
CA ILE A 61 -8.07 5.87 2.54
C ILE A 61 -6.61 6.30 2.33
N TYR A 62 -5.98 6.75 3.40
CA TYR A 62 -4.57 7.10 3.44
C TYR A 62 -3.75 5.89 3.89
N ILE A 63 -2.71 5.57 3.14
CA ILE A 63 -1.85 4.40 3.35
C ILE A 63 -0.42 4.88 3.55
N LYS A 64 0.19 4.47 4.66
CA LYS A 64 1.65 4.57 4.84
C LYS A 64 2.32 3.29 4.31
N HIS A 65 2.71 3.32 3.04
CA HIS A 65 3.39 2.21 2.38
C HIS A 65 4.87 2.18 2.78
N ARG A 66 5.37 1.04 3.27
CA ARG A 66 6.72 0.90 3.84
C ARG A 66 7.75 0.23 2.93
N ASP A 67 7.36 -0.06 1.70
CA ASP A 67 8.19 -0.71 0.70
C ASP A 67 7.95 -0.12 -0.70
N PHE A 68 7.77 1.20 -0.77
CA PHE A 68 7.44 1.88 -2.02
C PHE A 68 8.72 2.34 -2.73
N GLY A 69 9.01 1.76 -3.91
CA GLY A 69 10.24 2.07 -4.65
C GLY A 69 11.51 1.65 -3.90
N SER A 70 11.43 0.58 -3.09
CA SER A 70 12.58 0.01 -2.39
C SER A 70 13.58 -0.58 -3.38
N ILE A 71 14.87 -0.45 -3.07
CA ILE A 71 15.95 -0.93 -3.93
C ILE A 71 16.60 -2.14 -3.25
N PRO A 72 16.56 -3.34 -3.87
CA PRO A 72 17.30 -4.49 -3.38
C PRO A 72 18.78 -4.38 -3.80
N LEU A 73 19.69 -4.54 -2.85
CA LEU A 73 21.12 -4.61 -3.09
C LEU A 73 21.62 -6.05 -2.92
N TYR A 74 22.19 -6.60 -3.99
CA TYR A 74 22.77 -7.93 -4.04
C TYR A 74 24.31 -7.85 -4.05
N GLY A 75 24.98 -8.97 -3.79
CA GLY A 75 26.43 -9.07 -3.93
C GLY A 75 27.27 -8.35 -2.86
N LEU A 76 26.64 -7.78 -1.83
CA LEU A 76 27.34 -7.16 -0.72
C LEU A 76 28.06 -8.21 0.14
N THR A 77 29.30 -7.89 0.52
CA THR A 77 30.08 -8.67 1.50
C THR A 77 29.42 -8.66 2.87
N ALA A 78 29.81 -9.60 3.74
CA ALA A 78 29.30 -9.66 5.11
C ALA A 78 29.62 -8.40 5.93
N GLU A 79 30.68 -7.67 5.59
CA GLU A 79 31.07 -6.40 6.22
C GLU A 79 30.19 -5.25 5.74
N GLU A 80 29.95 -5.15 4.42
CA GLU A 80 29.05 -4.15 3.83
C GLU A 80 27.60 -4.35 4.28
N LYS A 81 27.19 -5.59 4.53
CA LYS A 81 25.87 -5.93 5.09
C LYS A 81 25.68 -5.45 6.54
N LYS A 82 26.76 -5.15 7.28
CA LYS A 82 26.71 -4.67 8.68
C LYS A 82 26.51 -3.16 8.80
N MET A 83 25.83 -2.51 7.86
CA MET A 83 25.43 -1.10 7.97
C MET A 83 24.45 -0.86 9.15
N GLY A 84 24.95 -0.79 10.39
CA GLY A 84 24.18 -0.50 11.60
C GLY A 84 24.62 -1.28 12.86
N LYS A 85 23.90 -1.08 13.98
CA LYS A 85 24.13 -1.75 15.28
C LYS A 85 23.58 -3.19 15.35
N GLY A 86 23.53 -3.92 14.25
CA GLY A 86 22.87 -5.23 14.17
C GLY A 86 23.71 -6.26 13.42
N ARG A 87 23.67 -7.51 13.89
CA ARG A 87 24.27 -8.66 13.17
C ARG A 87 23.39 -8.95 11.96
N PHE A 88 23.93 -8.86 10.75
CA PHE A 88 23.26 -9.41 9.58
C PHE A 88 23.26 -10.94 9.73
N ILE A 89 22.07 -11.55 9.77
CA ILE A 89 21.88 -12.93 10.27
C ILE A 89 22.17 -13.99 9.19
N PHE A 90 22.24 -13.60 7.93
CA PHE A 90 22.44 -14.53 6.81
C PHE A 90 23.94 -14.72 6.55
N ASN A 91 24.44 -15.90 6.90
CA ASN A 91 25.82 -16.33 6.65
C ASN A 91 26.02 -16.78 5.20
N ASP A 92 24.93 -17.11 4.51
CA ASP A 92 24.89 -17.45 3.11
C ASP A 92 24.62 -16.18 2.29
N ASN A 93 25.50 -15.85 1.33
CA ASN A 93 25.45 -14.62 0.54
C ASN A 93 24.24 -14.50 -0.42
N TRP A 94 23.19 -15.28 -0.21
CA TRP A 94 22.00 -15.40 -1.05
C TRP A 94 20.92 -14.35 -0.72
N GLY A 95 20.98 -13.73 0.46
CA GLY A 95 20.08 -12.64 0.85
C GLY A 95 20.52 -11.27 0.34
N CYS A 96 19.55 -10.43 -0.07
CA CYS A 96 19.77 -9.03 -0.41
C CYS A 96 19.54 -8.09 0.79
N VAL A 97 20.18 -6.92 0.75
CA VAL A 97 19.85 -5.80 1.65
C VAL A 97 18.83 -4.93 0.95
N VAL A 98 17.65 -4.74 1.55
CA VAL A 98 16.61 -3.89 0.96
C VAL A 98 16.71 -2.48 1.53
N LEU A 99 17.10 -1.54 0.67
CA LEU A 99 17.05 -0.11 0.95
C LEU A 99 15.59 0.36 0.89
N ARG A 100 14.95 0.42 2.05
CA ARG A 100 13.51 0.67 2.16
C ARG A 100 13.11 2.08 1.73
N GLY A 101 12.28 2.14 0.69
CA GLY A 101 11.51 3.33 0.31
C GLY A 101 10.15 3.36 1.02
N GLU A 102 9.62 4.56 1.23
CA GLU A 102 8.31 4.75 1.88
C GLU A 102 7.49 5.77 1.09
N ALA A 103 6.17 5.62 1.14
CA ALA A 103 5.25 6.60 0.58
C ALA A 103 3.99 6.77 1.43
N TRP A 104 3.41 7.96 1.33
CA TRP A 104 2.02 8.21 1.65
C TRP A 104 1.22 8.14 0.36
N ILE A 105 0.35 7.14 0.28
CA ILE A 105 -0.54 6.89 -0.85
C ILE A 105 -1.96 7.21 -0.38
N ILE A 106 -2.76 7.87 -1.22
CA ILE A 106 -4.16 8.17 -0.96
C ILE A 106 -4.98 7.44 -2.01
N LEU A 107 -5.93 6.63 -1.56
CA LEU A 107 -7.01 6.11 -2.39
C LEU A 107 -8.18 7.08 -2.27
N LYS A 108 -8.28 8.00 -3.24
CA LYS A 108 -9.32 9.02 -3.31
C LYS A 108 -10.66 8.40 -3.67
N ASP A 109 -11.71 8.79 -2.97
CA ASP A 109 -13.11 8.40 -3.21
C ASP A 109 -13.35 6.86 -3.25
N VAL A 110 -12.44 6.06 -2.71
CA VAL A 110 -12.56 4.60 -2.72
C VAL A 110 -13.73 4.13 -1.87
N ILE A 111 -14.03 4.85 -0.79
CA ILE A 111 -15.18 4.54 0.06
C ILE A 111 -16.50 4.86 -0.65
N ALA A 112 -16.53 5.90 -1.47
CA ALA A 112 -17.68 6.21 -2.30
C ALA A 112 -17.96 5.07 -3.30
N ASP A 113 -16.91 4.54 -3.94
CA ASP A 113 -17.04 3.37 -4.83
C ASP A 113 -17.57 2.13 -4.09
N ILE A 114 -17.07 1.86 -2.88
CA ILE A 114 -17.52 0.75 -2.04
C ILE A 114 -19.00 0.92 -1.66
N ASN A 115 -19.40 2.12 -1.22
CA ASN A 115 -20.78 2.40 -0.81
C ASN A 115 -21.76 2.38 -2.00
N ASN A 116 -21.29 2.74 -3.21
CA ASN A 116 -22.07 2.67 -4.44
C ASN A 116 -22.09 1.26 -5.08
N GLU A 117 -21.60 0.25 -4.36
CA GLU A 117 -21.54 -1.15 -4.80
C GLU A 117 -20.86 -1.35 -6.16
N VAL A 118 -19.88 -0.50 -6.48
CA VAL A 118 -19.01 -0.70 -7.64
C VAL A 118 -18.38 -2.08 -7.53
N PHE A 119 -18.28 -2.79 -8.65
CA PHE A 119 -17.70 -4.13 -8.64
C PHE A 119 -16.26 -4.06 -8.15
N VAL A 120 -15.95 -4.69 -7.01
CA VAL A 120 -14.68 -4.54 -6.29
C VAL A 120 -13.45 -4.80 -7.18
N VAL A 121 -13.56 -5.76 -8.10
CA VAL A 121 -12.50 -6.08 -9.08
C VAL A 121 -12.18 -4.89 -9.98
N LYS A 122 -13.19 -4.13 -10.41
CA LYS A 122 -12.97 -2.90 -11.20
C LYS A 122 -12.27 -1.82 -10.37
N ILE A 123 -12.52 -1.74 -9.06
CA ILE A 123 -11.88 -0.78 -8.17
C ILE A 123 -10.38 -1.08 -8.07
N PHE A 124 -10.01 -2.27 -7.58
CA PHE A 124 -8.60 -2.57 -7.36
C PHE A 124 -7.78 -2.70 -8.65
N GLN A 125 -8.39 -3.13 -9.77
CA GLN A 125 -7.71 -3.13 -11.07
C GLN A 125 -7.39 -1.72 -11.53
N LYS A 126 -8.35 -0.80 -11.46
CA LYS A 126 -8.13 0.62 -11.81
C LYS A 126 -7.05 1.24 -10.93
N LEU A 127 -7.10 1.00 -9.63
CA LEU A 127 -6.11 1.52 -8.69
C LEU A 127 -4.71 0.94 -8.98
N ALA A 128 -4.60 -0.37 -9.24
CA ALA A 128 -3.32 -1.00 -9.61
C ALA A 128 -2.77 -0.44 -10.93
N GLU A 129 -3.59 -0.31 -11.97
CA GLU A 129 -3.17 0.26 -13.25
C GLU A 129 -2.65 1.70 -13.10
N GLN A 130 -3.27 2.52 -12.23
CA GLN A 130 -2.80 3.88 -11.97
C GLN A 130 -1.43 3.96 -11.29
N ILE A 131 -1.02 2.93 -10.53
CA ILE A 131 0.26 2.93 -9.83
C ILE A 131 1.38 2.28 -10.65
N THR A 132 1.06 1.26 -11.45
CA THR A 132 2.04 0.51 -12.23
C THR A 132 2.15 1.00 -13.67
N GLY A 133 1.11 1.64 -14.21
CA GLY A 133 0.96 1.88 -15.64
C GLY A 133 0.67 0.62 -16.44
N GLU A 134 0.45 -0.52 -15.78
CA GLU A 134 0.29 -1.85 -16.40
C GLU A 134 -0.97 -2.53 -15.89
N PHE A 135 -1.72 -3.13 -16.82
CA PHE A 135 -2.86 -3.98 -16.49
C PHE A 135 -2.39 -5.32 -15.90
N GLY A 136 -3.05 -5.81 -14.84
CA GLY A 136 -2.80 -7.15 -14.29
C GLY A 136 -1.63 -7.23 -13.30
N CYS A 137 -1.28 -6.14 -12.60
CA CYS A 137 -0.28 -6.21 -11.54
C CYS A 137 -0.85 -6.89 -10.29
N CYS A 138 -0.73 -8.21 -10.23
CA CYS A 138 -1.29 -9.06 -9.18
C CYS A 138 -0.92 -8.64 -7.74
N GLU A 139 0.26 -8.05 -7.51
CA GLU A 139 0.69 -7.65 -6.17
C GLU A 139 -0.09 -6.43 -5.67
N TRP A 140 -0.17 -5.38 -6.51
CA TRP A 140 -0.94 -4.17 -6.20
C TRP A 140 -2.44 -4.43 -6.14
N GLU A 141 -2.97 -5.25 -7.06
CA GLU A 141 -4.38 -5.67 -7.03
C GLU A 141 -4.71 -6.39 -5.72
N ARG A 142 -3.91 -7.38 -5.31
CA ARG A 142 -4.09 -8.10 -4.04
C ARG A 142 -3.95 -7.18 -2.83
N PHE A 143 -3.02 -6.23 -2.87
CA PHE A 143 -2.85 -5.28 -1.78
C PHE A 143 -4.09 -4.39 -1.62
N PHE A 144 -4.62 -3.86 -2.72
CA PHE A 144 -5.86 -3.06 -2.69
C PHE A 144 -7.10 -3.88 -2.34
N GLU A 145 -7.21 -5.12 -2.84
CA GLU A 145 -8.25 -6.06 -2.42
C GLU A 145 -8.25 -6.25 -0.90
N ARG A 146 -7.08 -6.51 -0.31
CA ARG A 146 -6.92 -6.65 1.15
C ARG A 146 -7.30 -5.38 1.90
N ILE A 147 -6.97 -4.21 1.38
CA ILE A 147 -7.37 -2.92 1.98
C ILE A 147 -8.89 -2.78 2.01
N ILE A 148 -9.56 -3.06 0.88
CA ILE A 148 -11.02 -2.98 0.80
C ILE A 148 -11.67 -3.98 1.76
N TRP A 149 -11.12 -5.20 1.85
CA TRP A 149 -11.61 -6.23 2.77
C TRP A 149 -11.45 -5.84 4.24
N GLU A 150 -10.26 -5.36 4.64
CA GLU A 150 -10.01 -4.92 6.02
C GLU A 150 -10.79 -3.65 6.37
N TYR A 151 -11.03 -2.76 5.40
CA TYR A 151 -11.91 -1.61 5.58
C TYR A 151 -13.35 -2.05 5.90
N ASN A 152 -13.91 -3.01 5.16
CA ASN A 152 -15.27 -3.49 5.40
C ASN A 152 -15.40 -4.11 6.80
N LYS A 153 -14.42 -4.91 7.24
CA LYS A 153 -14.40 -5.43 8.62
C LYS A 153 -14.31 -4.32 9.66
N TRP A 154 -13.43 -3.34 9.45
CA TRP A 154 -13.26 -2.22 10.36
C TRP A 154 -14.56 -1.39 10.49
N LYS A 155 -15.26 -1.17 9.37
CA LYS A 155 -16.55 -0.45 9.31
C LYS A 155 -17.66 -1.16 10.10
N GLU A 156 -17.63 -2.48 10.21
CA GLU A 156 -18.64 -3.26 10.97
C GLU A 156 -18.41 -3.22 12.49
N ILE A 157 -17.18 -2.96 12.94
CA ILE A 157 -16.79 -2.98 14.36
C ILE A 157 -16.92 -1.59 15.01
N GLY A 158 -16.79 -0.52 14.22
CA GLY A 158 -16.90 0.88 14.67
C GLY A 158 -18.32 1.40 14.59
#